data_AF-A0A1F5ASA5-F1
#
_entry.id   AF-A0A1F5ASA5-F1
#
_cell.length_a   1.000
_cell.length_b   1.000
_cell.length_c   1.000
_cell.angle_alpha   90.00
_cell.angle_beta   90.00
_cell.angle_gamma   90.00
#
_symmetry.space_group_name_H-M   'P 1'
#
loop_
_entity.id
_entity.type
_entity.pdbx_description
1 polymer ?
#
loop_
_entity_poly.entity_id
_entity_poly.type
_entity_poly.pdbx_seq_one_letter_code
_entity_poly.pdbx_strand_id
1 'polypeptide(L)'
;MKRKIIEIERDLCDGCGLCTTTCAEGALALDGENKAVLVKEIYCDGLGACLDVCPTGALKIVEREGDDYDAESAYRHVLKTKGKEAAGQVHGIGEAGAHERVPGAAAAQKRMPPLMGGCPGSAACEIPGESEGGEGPAAGGKSELRQWPIQLHLVSPYAPYFKESDLLVAADCTAFALGSFHPELLRGKMLVIACPKLDETDGYVEKLAELIRQNELRSLTVAIMTVPCCSGLYRIVEQAVERSGTKIALQKRVVHIDGKLAA
;
A
#
# COMPACT_ATOMS: atom_id res chain seq x y z
N MET A 1 12.51 19.01 -7.91
CA MET A 1 11.13 19.03 -8.47
C MET A 1 10.12 18.94 -7.34
N LYS A 2 8.83 19.17 -7.56
CA LYS A 2 7.83 18.96 -6.49
C LYS A 2 7.60 17.47 -6.30
N ARG A 3 7.65 17.00 -5.05
CA ARG A 3 7.43 15.60 -4.70
C ARG A 3 6.81 15.46 -3.31
N LYS A 4 6.20 14.30 -3.07
CA LYS A 4 5.68 13.91 -1.75
C LYS A 4 6.83 13.48 -0.84
N ILE A 5 6.87 14.02 0.38
CA ILE A 5 7.90 13.74 1.38
C ILE A 5 7.31 13.83 2.79
N ILE A 6 7.94 13.15 3.75
CA ILE A 6 7.53 13.19 5.15
C ILE A 6 8.01 14.47 5.83
N GLU A 7 7.08 15.20 6.43
CA GLU A 7 7.32 16.31 7.33
C GLU A 7 7.01 15.89 8.78
N ILE A 8 7.80 16.43 9.71
CA ILE A 8 7.80 16.01 11.11
C ILE A 8 7.52 17.21 11.99
N GLU A 9 6.39 17.17 12.69
CA GLU A 9 6.01 18.15 13.69
C GLU A 9 6.72 17.85 15.00
N ARG A 10 7.87 18.51 15.22
CA ARG A 10 8.78 18.22 16.33
C ARG A 10 8.13 18.37 17.70
N ASP A 11 7.17 19.28 17.85
CA ASP A 11 6.46 19.53 19.11
C ASP A 11 5.52 18.38 19.48
N LEU A 12 4.97 17.66 18.48
CA LEU A 12 4.12 16.50 18.70
C LEU A 12 4.90 15.19 18.84
N CYS A 13 6.16 15.15 18.38
CA CYS A 13 6.98 13.94 18.44
C CYS A 13 7.40 13.65 19.89
N ASP A 14 7.02 12.49 20.44
CA ASP A 14 7.40 12.07 21.79
C ASP A 14 8.74 11.29 21.85
N GLY A 15 9.31 10.98 20.69
CA GLY A 15 10.57 10.25 20.59
C GLY A 15 10.48 8.74 20.76
N CYS A 16 9.28 8.14 20.62
CA CYS A 16 9.09 6.69 20.75
C CYS A 16 9.86 5.84 19.71
N GLY A 17 10.26 6.41 18.58
CA GLY A 17 11.10 5.74 17.57
C GLY A 17 10.41 4.72 16.67
N LEU A 18 9.09 4.49 16.82
CA LEU A 18 8.33 3.51 16.02
C LEU A 18 8.42 3.77 14.50
N CYS A 19 8.48 5.04 14.11
CA CYS A 19 8.64 5.44 12.71
C CYS A 19 9.98 5.00 12.08
N THR A 20 11.04 4.86 12.89
CA THR A 20 12.37 4.47 12.43
C THR A 20 12.48 2.97 12.14
N THR A 21 11.67 2.16 12.84
CA THR A 21 11.65 0.71 12.69
C THR A 21 10.80 0.28 11.50
N THR A 22 9.68 0.96 11.24
CA THR A 22 8.81 0.63 10.10
C THR A 22 9.30 1.18 8.76
N CYS A 23 10.24 2.14 8.74
CA CYS A 23 10.77 2.71 7.51
C CYS A 23 11.83 1.78 6.91
N ALA A 24 11.45 1.09 5.84
CA ALA A 24 12.32 0.16 5.12
C ALA A 24 13.50 0.88 4.45
N GLU A 25 13.30 2.12 4.04
CA GLU A 25 14.26 2.99 3.36
C GLU A 25 15.33 3.53 4.33
N GLY A 26 15.11 3.38 5.64
CA GLY A 26 15.98 3.96 6.67
C GLY A 26 16.02 5.49 6.64
N ALA A 27 15.00 6.14 6.08
CA ALA A 27 14.95 7.59 5.93
C ALA A 27 14.79 8.33 7.27
N LEU A 28 14.23 7.68 8.30
CA LEU A 28 13.97 8.26 9.61
C LEU A 28 14.93 7.74 10.67
N ALA A 29 15.44 8.66 11.49
CA ALA A 29 16.24 8.39 12.68
C ALA A 29 15.78 9.29 13.84
N LEU A 30 16.24 8.98 15.06
CA LEU A 30 16.13 9.90 16.19
C LEU A 30 17.41 10.73 16.30
N ASP A 31 17.27 12.03 16.50
CA ASP A 31 18.38 12.93 16.73
C ASP A 31 18.80 12.98 18.22
N GLY A 32 19.73 13.88 18.56
CA GLY A 32 20.23 14.05 19.92
C GLY A 32 19.19 14.57 20.93
N GLU A 33 18.06 15.10 20.46
CA GLU A 33 16.93 15.51 21.30
C GLU A 33 15.86 14.41 21.41
N ASN A 34 16.19 13.21 20.92
CA ASN A 34 15.29 12.07 20.81
C ASN A 34 14.04 12.38 19.95
N LYS A 35 14.17 13.25 18.94
CA LYS A 35 13.08 13.58 18.01
C LYS A 35 13.33 12.94 16.65
N ALA A 36 12.25 12.53 15.98
CA ALA A 36 12.34 11.98 14.64
C ALA A 36 12.86 13.05 13.66
N VAL A 37 13.79 12.64 12.80
CA VAL A 37 14.37 13.46 11.72
C VAL A 37 14.53 12.64 10.45
N LEU A 38 14.45 13.32 9.30
CA LEU A 38 14.91 12.74 8.04
C LEU A 38 16.44 12.75 8.00
N VAL A 39 17.04 11.59 7.79
CA VAL A 39 18.50 11.45 7.64
C VAL A 39 18.96 12.18 6.38
N LYS A 40 18.27 11.93 5.26
CA LYS A 40 18.35 12.68 4.00
C LYS A 40 17.03 12.59 3.26
N GLU A 41 16.65 13.66 2.57
CA GLU A 41 15.41 13.72 1.82
C GLU A 41 15.33 12.69 0.70
N ILE A 42 16.45 12.44 0.01
CA ILE A 42 16.56 11.44 -1.07
C ILE A 42 16.32 10.00 -0.61
N TYR A 43 16.37 9.72 0.69
CA TYR A 43 16.04 8.40 1.23
C TYR A 43 14.54 8.22 1.46
N CYS A 44 13.80 9.32 1.65
CA CYS A 44 12.36 9.23 1.83
C CYS A 44 11.71 8.99 0.47
N ASP A 45 10.89 7.96 0.35
CA ASP A 45 10.12 7.66 -0.86
C ASP A 45 8.77 8.39 -0.91
N GLY A 46 8.34 8.95 0.23
CA GLY A 46 7.06 9.64 0.38
C GLY A 46 5.85 8.71 0.58
N LEU A 47 6.07 7.40 0.78
CA LEU A 47 4.99 6.42 0.89
C LEU A 47 4.18 6.54 2.18
N GLY A 48 4.82 6.96 3.27
CA GLY A 48 4.13 7.27 4.53
C GLY A 48 3.78 6.09 5.43
N ALA A 49 4.46 4.95 5.32
CA ALA A 49 4.30 3.82 6.26
C ALA A 49 4.50 4.22 7.74
N CYS A 50 5.30 5.26 7.99
CA CYS A 50 5.56 5.79 9.32
C CYS A 50 4.35 6.49 9.97
N LEU A 51 3.36 6.94 9.19
CA LEU A 51 2.15 7.59 9.72
C LEU A 51 1.27 6.60 10.51
N ASP A 52 1.26 5.32 10.12
CA ASP A 52 0.43 4.25 10.75
C ASP A 52 0.87 3.93 12.17
N VAL A 53 2.17 4.10 12.44
CA VAL A 53 2.78 3.71 13.72
C VAL A 53 3.08 4.89 14.63
N CYS A 54 2.78 6.13 14.19
CA CYS A 54 3.03 7.32 14.98
C CYS A 54 1.85 7.59 15.93
N PRO A 55 1.99 7.36 17.25
CA PRO A 55 0.87 7.47 18.18
C PRO A 55 0.41 8.92 18.39
N THR A 56 1.28 9.89 18.14
CA THR A 56 1.00 11.31 18.37
C THR A 56 0.57 12.06 17.11
N GLY A 57 0.59 11.41 15.94
CA GLY A 57 0.28 12.07 14.66
C GLY A 57 1.32 13.12 14.23
N ALA A 58 2.56 13.03 14.71
CA ALA A 58 3.63 13.99 14.40
C ALA A 58 4.14 13.94 12.96
N LEU A 59 3.74 12.97 12.14
CA LEU A 59 4.25 12.77 10.78
C LEU A 59 3.15 13.10 9.76
N LYS A 60 3.51 13.86 8.72
CA LYS A 60 2.61 14.24 7.63
C LYS A 60 3.28 13.99 6.30
N ILE A 61 2.51 13.68 5.27
CA ILE A 61 2.99 13.74 3.88
C ILE A 61 2.69 15.15 3.38
N VAL A 62 3.72 15.83 2.89
CA VAL A 62 3.62 17.16 2.27
C VAL A 62 4.19 17.11 0.86
N GLU A 63 3.76 18.04 0.02
CA GLU A 63 4.37 18.27 -1.28
C GLU A 63 5.25 19.52 -1.22
N ARG A 64 6.54 19.36 -1.52
CA ARG A 64 7.49 20.47 -1.58
C ARG A 64 8.57 20.24 -2.63
N GLU A 65 9.32 21.28 -2.94
CA GLU A 65 10.47 21.16 -3.83
C GLU A 65 11.60 20.39 -3.12
N GLY A 66 12.14 19.38 -3.81
CA GLY A 66 13.28 18.59 -3.35
C GLY A 66 13.84 17.69 -4.45
N ASP A 67 14.93 17.00 -4.12
CA ASP A 67 15.52 15.95 -4.96
C ASP A 67 14.67 14.67 -4.87
N ASP A 68 14.63 13.91 -5.96
CA ASP A 68 13.86 12.66 -6.03
C ASP A 68 14.38 11.56 -5.11
N TYR A 69 13.53 10.56 -4.90
CA TYR A 69 13.89 9.37 -4.15
C TYR A 69 14.97 8.59 -4.91
N ASP A 70 16.08 8.31 -4.24
CA ASP A 70 17.18 7.50 -4.76
C ASP A 70 17.23 6.17 -4.01
N ALA A 71 16.61 5.16 -4.62
CA ALA A 71 16.55 3.81 -4.10
C ALA A 71 17.94 3.20 -3.83
N GLU A 72 18.93 3.47 -4.67
CA GLU A 72 20.28 2.94 -4.52
C GLU A 72 21.00 3.60 -3.34
N SER A 73 20.84 4.92 -3.18
CA SER A 73 21.39 5.63 -2.04
C SER A 73 20.72 5.22 -0.72
N ALA A 74 19.41 4.99 -0.71
CA ALA A 74 18.69 4.44 0.43
C ALA A 74 19.17 3.01 0.76
N TYR A 75 19.32 2.15 -0.26
CA TYR A 75 19.85 0.79 -0.12
C TYR A 75 21.20 0.75 0.56
N ARG A 76 22.16 1.52 0.05
CA ARG A 76 23.52 1.59 0.62
C ARG A 76 23.50 2.12 2.06
N HIS A 77 22.63 3.07 2.36
CA HIS A 77 22.46 3.58 3.71
C HIS A 77 21.99 2.46 4.64
N VAL A 78 20.90 1.78 4.30
CA VAL A 78 20.33 0.69 5.10
C VAL A 78 21.29 -0.49 5.22
N LEU A 79 22.01 -0.84 4.15
CA LEU A 79 23.04 -1.88 4.16
C LEU A 79 24.12 -1.58 5.22
N LYS A 80 24.53 -0.31 5.32
CA LYS A 80 25.56 0.13 6.27
C LYS A 80 25.04 0.21 7.71
N THR A 81 23.79 0.63 7.91
CA THR A 81 23.26 0.95 9.26
C THR A 81 22.43 -0.16 9.88
N LYS A 82 21.67 -0.91 9.07
CA LYS A 82 20.74 -1.95 9.50
C LYS A 82 21.08 -3.34 8.94
N GLY A 83 22.06 -3.44 8.03
CA GLY A 83 22.59 -4.71 7.51
C GLY A 83 21.90 -5.19 6.23
N LYS A 84 22.39 -6.32 5.70
CA LYS A 84 22.01 -6.84 4.38
C LYS A 84 20.53 -7.25 4.29
N GLU A 85 19.99 -7.81 5.36
CA GLU A 85 18.57 -8.23 5.41
C GLU A 85 17.63 -7.03 5.30
N ALA A 86 17.86 -5.98 6.10
CA ALA A 86 17.07 -4.74 6.03
C ALA A 86 17.23 -4.04 4.67
N ALA A 87 18.43 -4.06 4.08
CA ALA A 87 18.69 -3.43 2.79
C ALA A 87 17.86 -4.07 1.65
N GLY A 88 17.62 -5.39 1.71
CA GLY A 88 16.78 -6.09 0.75
C GLY A 88 15.30 -5.65 0.76
N GLN A 89 14.88 -4.86 1.76
CA GLN A 89 13.51 -4.36 1.87
C GLN A 89 13.31 -2.98 1.23
N VAL A 90 14.40 -2.30 0.82
CA VAL A 90 14.34 -0.93 0.29
C VAL A 90 13.58 -0.92 -1.03
N HIS A 91 12.56 -0.05 -1.12
CA HIS A 91 11.74 0.08 -2.32
C HIS A 91 12.56 0.54 -3.53
N GLY A 92 12.34 -0.06 -4.70
CA GLY A 92 13.03 0.29 -5.94
C GLY A 92 14.31 -0.50 -6.23
N ILE A 93 14.74 -1.39 -5.33
CA ILE A 93 15.84 -2.33 -5.56
C ILE A 93 15.28 -3.68 -5.99
N GLY A 94 15.46 -4.04 -7.26
CA GLY A 94 15.17 -5.40 -7.73
C GLY A 94 16.17 -6.43 -7.18
N GLU A 95 15.85 -7.72 -7.28
CA GLU A 95 16.72 -8.84 -6.82
C GLU A 95 18.17 -8.80 -7.38
N ALA A 96 18.40 -8.02 -8.45
CA ALA A 96 19.71 -7.80 -9.06
C ALA A 96 20.65 -6.85 -8.29
N GLY A 97 20.16 -6.09 -7.30
CA GLY A 97 20.97 -5.17 -6.49
C GLY A 97 21.81 -5.85 -5.40
N ALA A 98 21.53 -7.12 -5.09
CA ALA A 98 22.26 -7.89 -4.08
C ALA A 98 23.59 -8.50 -4.58
N HIS A 99 23.94 -8.29 -5.84
CA HIS A 99 25.20 -8.72 -6.46
C HIS A 99 26.01 -7.53 -6.96
N GLU A 100 26.39 -6.62 -6.06
CA GLU A 100 27.61 -5.86 -6.30
C GLU A 100 28.78 -6.85 -6.21
N ARG A 101 29.39 -7.11 -7.36
CA ARG A 101 30.58 -7.94 -7.54
C ARG A 101 31.69 -7.39 -6.66
N VAL A 102 31.90 -7.99 -5.48
CA VAL A 102 33.17 -7.90 -4.77
C VAL A 102 34.18 -8.74 -5.56
N PRO A 103 35.25 -8.16 -6.13
CA PRO A 103 36.28 -8.97 -6.77
C PRO A 103 37.05 -9.71 -5.67
N GLY A 104 37.01 -11.05 -5.66
CA GLY A 104 38.03 -11.85 -4.99
C GLY A 104 37.65 -12.70 -3.78
N ALA A 105 36.45 -13.29 -3.70
CA ALA A 105 36.21 -14.38 -2.74
C ALA A 105 35.59 -15.60 -3.44
N ALA A 106 36.38 -16.67 -3.52
CA ALA A 106 36.03 -17.94 -4.12
C ALA A 106 34.92 -18.66 -3.35
N ALA A 107 34.20 -19.47 -4.11
CA ALA A 107 33.06 -20.31 -3.76
C ALA A 107 33.07 -20.96 -2.38
N ALA A 108 31.93 -20.87 -1.69
CA ALA A 108 31.39 -21.95 -0.87
C ALA A 108 29.87 -21.79 -0.74
N GLN A 109 29.12 -22.50 -1.57
CA GLN A 109 27.67 -22.62 -1.44
C GLN A 109 27.35 -23.43 -0.17
N LYS A 110 26.78 -22.77 0.84
CA LYS A 110 25.97 -23.44 1.86
C LYS A 110 24.56 -22.87 1.78
N ARG A 111 23.63 -23.71 1.37
CA ARG A 111 22.19 -23.46 1.44
C ARG A 111 21.85 -23.18 2.90
N MET A 112 21.34 -21.98 3.19
CA MET A 112 20.72 -21.63 4.46
C MET A 112 19.22 -21.42 4.25
N PRO A 113 18.38 -21.78 5.23
CA PRO A 113 16.93 -21.71 5.10
C PRO A 113 16.45 -20.25 5.06
N PRO A 114 15.28 -19.97 4.44
CA PRO A 114 14.77 -18.61 4.34
C PRO A 114 14.32 -18.12 5.72
N LEU A 115 14.99 -17.09 6.23
CA LEU A 115 14.57 -16.34 7.40
C LEU A 115 13.67 -15.19 6.93
N MET A 116 12.42 -15.22 7.38
CA MET A 116 11.41 -14.19 7.15
C MET A 116 11.84 -12.87 7.79
N GLY A 117 12.05 -11.85 6.96
CA GLY A 117 12.33 -10.49 7.42
C GLY A 117 12.32 -9.52 6.25
N GLY A 118 11.21 -9.39 5.55
CA GLY A 118 10.99 -8.41 4.47
C GLY A 118 9.64 -7.73 4.61
N CYS A 119 9.47 -6.50 4.09
CA CYS A 119 8.15 -5.91 3.90
C CYS A 119 7.32 -6.86 3.02
N PRO A 120 6.25 -7.50 3.54
CA PRO A 120 5.60 -8.62 2.86
C PRO A 120 5.07 -8.28 1.46
N GLY A 121 4.83 -7.00 1.18
CA GLY A 121 4.29 -6.54 -0.09
C GLY A 121 5.29 -6.20 -1.18
N SER A 122 6.59 -6.30 -0.93
CA SER A 122 7.61 -6.09 -1.96
C SER A 122 8.70 -7.14 -1.96
N ALA A 123 8.71 -8.05 -0.97
CA ALA A 123 9.53 -9.25 -1.03
C ALA A 123 9.05 -10.15 -2.18
N ALA A 124 9.93 -10.40 -3.14
CA ALA A 124 9.71 -11.42 -4.15
C ALA A 124 9.54 -12.78 -3.44
N CYS A 125 8.41 -13.43 -3.70
CA CYS A 125 8.04 -14.68 -3.06
C CYS A 125 7.27 -15.52 -4.08
N GLU A 126 7.65 -16.79 -4.21
CA GLU A 126 6.83 -17.77 -4.92
C GLU A 126 5.83 -18.34 -3.93
N ILE A 127 4.54 -18.28 -4.28
CA ILE A 127 3.49 -18.95 -3.53
C ILE A 127 3.46 -20.39 -4.06
N PRO A 128 3.81 -21.41 -3.25
CA PRO A 128 3.74 -22.79 -3.71
C PRO A 128 2.29 -23.15 -4.07
N GLY A 129 2.06 -23.55 -5.31
CA GLY A 129 0.76 -24.05 -5.72
C GLY A 129 0.54 -25.45 -5.14
N GLU A 130 -0.44 -25.60 -4.23
CA GLU A 130 -1.00 -26.91 -3.97
C GLU A 130 -1.84 -27.30 -5.19
N SER A 131 -1.25 -28.09 -6.09
CA SER A 131 -2.03 -28.79 -7.11
C SER A 131 -2.76 -29.96 -6.45
N GLU A 132 -3.70 -29.67 -5.56
CA GLU A 132 -4.74 -30.64 -5.25
C GLU A 132 -5.70 -30.64 -6.42
N GLY A 133 -5.71 -31.75 -7.15
CA GLY A 133 -6.68 -32.03 -8.21
C GLY A 133 -8.09 -32.07 -7.63
N GLY A 134 -8.71 -30.91 -7.50
CA GLY A 134 -10.15 -30.78 -7.45
C GLY A 134 -10.70 -30.85 -8.87
N GLU A 135 -11.19 -32.02 -9.26
CA GLU A 135 -12.12 -32.17 -10.39
C GLU A 135 -13.44 -31.45 -10.06
N GLY A 136 -13.41 -30.12 -10.16
CA GLY A 136 -14.58 -29.31 -10.47
C GLY A 136 -14.26 -28.60 -11.78
N PRO A 137 -15.23 -28.39 -12.69
CA PRO A 137 -14.92 -27.62 -13.88
C PRO A 137 -14.36 -26.27 -13.42
N ALA A 138 -13.21 -25.88 -13.98
CA ALA A 138 -12.84 -24.48 -14.12
C ALA A 138 -13.91 -23.82 -15.03
N ALA A 139 -15.14 -23.75 -14.53
CA ALA A 139 -16.22 -23.04 -15.16
C ALA A 139 -15.85 -21.58 -14.96
N GLY A 140 -15.38 -20.93 -16.03
CA GLY A 140 -15.16 -19.50 -16.04
C GLY A 140 -16.36 -18.82 -15.37
N GLY A 141 -16.11 -18.24 -14.20
CA GLY A 141 -17.17 -17.67 -13.38
C GLY A 141 -17.92 -16.62 -14.18
N LYS A 142 -19.24 -16.54 -13.99
CA LYS A 142 -20.02 -15.44 -14.58
C LYS A 142 -19.46 -14.12 -14.05
N SER A 143 -19.15 -13.19 -14.95
CA SER A 143 -18.72 -11.86 -14.53
C SER A 143 -19.83 -11.18 -13.74
N GLU A 144 -19.52 -10.86 -12.48
CA GLU A 144 -20.38 -10.05 -11.60
C GLU A 144 -20.27 -8.54 -11.86
N LEU A 145 -19.42 -8.11 -12.83
CA LEU A 145 -19.26 -6.71 -13.17
C LEU A 145 -20.51 -6.17 -13.88
N ARG A 146 -21.02 -5.01 -13.46
CA ARG A 146 -22.26 -4.42 -13.98
C ARG A 146 -22.10 -3.01 -14.55
N GLN A 147 -20.91 -2.42 -14.43
CA GLN A 147 -20.61 -1.06 -14.87
C GLN A 147 -19.18 -0.94 -15.42
N TRP A 148 -18.97 0.09 -16.23
CA TRP A 148 -17.67 0.46 -16.80
C TRP A 148 -17.65 1.98 -17.06
N PRO A 149 -16.50 2.68 -16.95
CA PRO A 149 -15.19 2.21 -16.48
C PRO A 149 -15.17 1.88 -14.98
N ILE A 150 -14.08 1.27 -14.50
CA ILE A 150 -13.92 0.92 -13.08
C ILE A 150 -12.77 1.65 -12.38
N GLN A 151 -11.82 2.23 -13.11
CA GLN A 151 -10.70 2.95 -12.49
C GLN A 151 -11.17 4.26 -11.88
N LEU A 152 -10.82 4.52 -10.62
CA LEU A 152 -11.19 5.74 -9.88
C LEU A 152 -10.81 7.01 -10.65
N HIS A 153 -9.68 7.01 -11.34
CA HIS A 153 -9.26 8.12 -12.18
C HIS A 153 -10.28 8.45 -13.28
N LEU A 154 -10.91 7.43 -13.87
CA LEU A 154 -11.80 7.55 -15.04
C LEU A 154 -13.29 7.64 -14.69
N VAL A 155 -13.74 7.01 -13.59
CA VAL A 155 -15.17 7.00 -13.24
C VAL A 155 -15.68 8.41 -12.94
N SER A 156 -16.90 8.71 -13.37
CA SER A 156 -17.60 9.93 -12.98
C SER A 156 -18.38 9.69 -11.69
N PRO A 157 -18.26 10.56 -10.66
CA PRO A 157 -19.10 10.50 -9.46
C PRO A 157 -20.60 10.62 -9.75
N TYR A 158 -20.97 11.19 -10.90
CA TYR A 158 -22.36 11.44 -11.31
C TYR A 158 -22.93 10.32 -12.19
N ALA A 159 -22.22 9.21 -12.34
CA ALA A 159 -22.70 8.12 -13.19
C ALA A 159 -23.94 7.45 -12.57
N PRO A 160 -25.03 7.22 -13.35
CA PRO A 160 -26.33 6.86 -12.80
C PRO A 160 -26.37 5.49 -12.12
N TYR A 161 -25.45 4.59 -12.46
CA TYR A 161 -25.37 3.26 -11.86
C TYR A 161 -24.91 3.26 -10.40
N PHE A 162 -24.34 4.37 -9.90
CA PHE A 162 -23.98 4.49 -8.49
C PHE A 162 -25.16 4.84 -7.59
N LYS A 163 -26.23 5.43 -8.14
CA LYS A 163 -27.39 5.83 -7.35
C LYS A 163 -28.02 4.63 -6.65
N GLU A 164 -28.24 4.78 -5.34
CA GLU A 164 -28.80 3.76 -4.47
C GLU A 164 -28.11 2.40 -4.69
N SER A 165 -26.77 2.39 -4.74
CA SER A 165 -25.99 1.17 -5.00
C SER A 165 -25.18 0.74 -3.78
N ASP A 166 -24.72 -0.51 -3.80
CA ASP A 166 -23.67 -0.97 -2.89
C ASP A 166 -22.32 -0.73 -3.59
N LEU A 167 -21.40 -0.02 -2.96
CA LEU A 167 -20.10 0.32 -3.55
C LEU A 167 -18.99 -0.56 -2.97
N LEU A 168 -18.15 -1.09 -3.86
CA LEU A 168 -16.87 -1.72 -3.56
C LEU A 168 -15.75 -0.82 -4.09
N VAL A 169 -14.92 -0.29 -3.19
CA VAL A 169 -13.63 0.31 -3.54
C VAL A 169 -12.55 -0.74 -3.32
N ALA A 170 -11.85 -1.16 -4.36
CA ALA A 170 -10.89 -2.26 -4.29
C ALA A 170 -9.49 -1.83 -4.74
N ALA A 171 -8.45 -2.30 -4.03
CA ALA A 171 -7.08 -2.18 -4.53
C ALA A 171 -6.87 -3.10 -5.73
N ASP A 172 -6.15 -2.65 -6.76
CA ASP A 172 -6.01 -3.35 -8.05
C ASP A 172 -5.60 -4.83 -7.91
N CYS A 173 -4.63 -5.13 -7.03
CA CYS A 173 -4.13 -6.48 -6.83
C CYS A 173 -5.17 -7.45 -6.23
N THR A 174 -6.23 -6.96 -5.59
CA THR A 174 -7.21 -7.82 -4.90
C THR A 174 -7.92 -8.77 -5.85
N ALA A 175 -8.27 -8.32 -7.06
CA ALA A 175 -8.94 -9.14 -8.06
C ALA A 175 -8.02 -10.20 -8.70
N PHE A 176 -6.70 -9.96 -8.68
CA PHE A 176 -5.71 -10.89 -9.22
C PHE A 176 -5.18 -11.88 -8.19
N ALA A 177 -5.19 -11.50 -6.90
CA ALA A 177 -4.81 -12.39 -5.81
C ALA A 177 -5.98 -13.30 -5.40
N LEU A 178 -7.19 -12.75 -5.23
CA LEU A 178 -8.37 -13.51 -4.83
C LEU A 178 -9.09 -14.07 -6.07
N GLY A 179 -8.86 -15.34 -6.40
CA GLY A 179 -9.50 -15.98 -7.57
C GLY A 179 -11.03 -15.92 -7.56
N SER A 180 -11.65 -15.88 -6.37
CA SER A 180 -13.08 -15.77 -6.16
C SER A 180 -13.57 -14.31 -5.98
N PHE A 181 -12.80 -13.30 -6.40
CA PHE A 181 -13.11 -11.88 -6.20
C PHE A 181 -14.52 -11.50 -6.68
N HIS A 182 -14.91 -11.94 -7.88
CA HIS A 182 -16.22 -11.63 -8.44
C HIS A 182 -17.36 -12.15 -7.54
N PRO A 183 -17.47 -13.47 -7.29
CA PRO A 183 -18.56 -14.01 -6.49
C PRO A 183 -18.51 -13.61 -5.00
N GLU A 184 -17.34 -13.37 -4.42
CA GLU A 184 -17.21 -13.09 -2.97
C GLU A 184 -17.26 -11.60 -2.60
N LEU A 185 -16.69 -10.71 -3.43
CA LEU A 185 -16.60 -9.29 -3.11
C LEU A 185 -17.47 -8.42 -4.04
N LEU A 186 -17.48 -8.71 -5.34
CA LEU A 186 -18.11 -7.83 -6.32
C LEU A 186 -19.62 -8.07 -6.49
N ARG A 187 -20.11 -9.29 -6.26
CA ARG A 187 -21.52 -9.65 -6.51
C ARG A 187 -22.50 -8.63 -5.90
N GLY A 188 -23.31 -8.03 -6.77
CA GLY A 188 -24.33 -7.06 -6.39
C GLY A 188 -23.82 -5.65 -6.07
N LYS A 189 -22.52 -5.37 -6.27
CA LYS A 189 -21.90 -4.07 -5.98
C LYS A 189 -21.40 -3.38 -7.25
N MET A 190 -21.38 -2.05 -7.23
CA MET A 190 -20.60 -1.25 -8.18
C MET A 190 -19.14 -1.24 -7.72
N LEU A 191 -18.22 -1.27 -8.69
CA LEU A 191 -16.79 -1.32 -8.46
C LEU A 191 -16.10 0.00 -8.81
N VAL A 192 -15.21 0.41 -7.93
CA VAL A 192 -14.17 1.39 -8.20
C VAL A 192 -12.84 0.76 -7.79
N ILE A 193 -11.83 0.81 -8.66
CA ILE A 193 -10.47 0.35 -8.36
C ILE A 193 -9.50 1.53 -8.30
N ALA A 194 -8.52 1.44 -7.40
CA ALA A 194 -7.44 2.40 -7.28
C ALA A 194 -6.22 1.77 -6.61
N CYS A 195 -5.02 2.20 -7.02
CA CYS A 195 -3.79 1.78 -6.39
C CYS A 195 -2.99 3.00 -5.92
N PRO A 196 -2.96 3.32 -4.61
CA PRO A 196 -2.29 4.54 -4.13
C PRO A 196 -0.78 4.56 -4.38
N LYS A 197 -0.17 3.41 -4.71
CA LYS A 197 1.24 3.30 -5.09
C LYS A 197 1.49 3.63 -6.57
N LEU A 198 0.51 3.41 -7.43
CA LEU A 198 0.65 3.53 -8.88
C LEU A 198 -0.13 4.72 -9.46
N ASP A 199 -1.17 5.15 -8.78
CA ASP A 199 -2.06 6.22 -9.20
C ASP A 199 -1.58 7.60 -8.75
N GLU A 200 -1.86 8.62 -9.56
CA GLU A 200 -1.90 10.01 -9.11
C GLU A 200 -3.14 10.21 -8.22
N THR A 201 -2.94 10.14 -6.90
CA THR A 201 -4.03 10.12 -5.91
C THR A 201 -4.62 11.48 -5.58
N ASP A 202 -4.10 12.56 -6.16
CA ASP A 202 -4.55 13.91 -5.86
C ASP A 202 -6.01 14.09 -6.28
N GLY A 203 -6.83 14.56 -5.34
CA GLY A 203 -8.28 14.73 -5.53
C GLY A 203 -9.11 13.45 -5.42
N TYR A 204 -8.51 12.29 -5.14
CA TYR A 204 -9.27 11.05 -4.94
C TYR A 204 -10.22 11.13 -3.74
N VAL A 205 -9.79 11.74 -2.63
CA VAL A 205 -10.62 11.96 -1.44
C VAL A 205 -11.88 12.75 -1.81
N GLU A 206 -11.72 13.87 -2.51
CA GLU A 206 -12.79 14.76 -2.92
C GLU A 206 -13.72 14.09 -3.93
N LYS A 207 -13.16 13.35 -4.89
CA LYS A 207 -13.93 12.63 -5.90
C LYS A 207 -14.78 11.53 -5.29
N LEU A 208 -14.21 10.76 -4.35
CA LEU A 208 -14.96 9.76 -3.59
C LEU A 208 -15.98 10.40 -2.66
N ALA A 209 -15.63 11.50 -1.99
CA ALA A 209 -16.57 12.23 -1.12
C ALA A 209 -17.77 12.73 -1.91
N GLU A 210 -17.56 13.22 -3.15
CA GLU A 210 -18.63 13.61 -4.06
C GLU A 210 -19.48 12.40 -4.48
N LEU A 211 -18.84 11.29 -4.86
CA LEU A 211 -19.54 10.05 -5.22
C LEU A 211 -20.43 9.57 -4.06
N ILE A 212 -19.90 9.53 -2.84
CA ILE A 212 -20.66 9.11 -1.65
C ILE A 212 -21.84 10.05 -1.38
N ARG A 213 -21.63 11.37 -1.50
CA ARG A 213 -22.64 12.39 -1.20
C ARG A 213 -23.81 12.38 -2.19
N GLN A 214 -23.54 12.18 -3.48
CA GLN A 214 -24.53 12.33 -4.56
C GLN A 214 -25.38 11.09 -4.81
N ASN A 215 -24.97 9.92 -4.32
CA ASN A 215 -25.51 8.65 -4.80
C ASN A 215 -26.30 7.83 -3.77
N GLU A 216 -26.50 8.31 -2.53
CA GLU A 216 -27.31 7.60 -1.52
C GLU A 216 -26.92 6.12 -1.36
N LEU A 217 -25.62 5.85 -1.24
CA LEU A 217 -25.08 4.49 -1.22
C LEU A 217 -25.65 3.66 -0.06
N ARG A 218 -26.04 2.40 -0.34
CA ARG A 218 -26.56 1.46 0.68
C ARG A 218 -25.45 0.91 1.57
N SER A 219 -24.30 0.60 0.99
CA SER A 219 -23.13 0.11 1.72
C SER A 219 -21.84 0.51 1.02
N LEU A 220 -20.75 0.57 1.79
CA LEU A 220 -19.41 0.87 1.29
C LEU A 220 -18.43 -0.18 1.82
N THR A 221 -17.95 -1.03 0.91
CA THR A 221 -16.91 -2.02 1.19
C THR A 221 -15.59 -1.55 0.62
N VAL A 222 -14.51 -1.69 1.39
CA VAL A 222 -13.14 -1.38 0.96
C VAL A 222 -12.33 -2.67 1.00
N ALA A 223 -11.95 -3.18 -0.17
CA ALA A 223 -11.09 -4.34 -0.31
C ALA A 223 -9.64 -3.92 -0.50
N ILE A 224 -8.77 -4.31 0.42
CA ILE A 224 -7.34 -4.01 0.39
C ILE A 224 -6.51 -5.29 0.48
N MET A 225 -5.28 -5.25 -0.01
CA MET A 225 -4.32 -6.30 0.29
C MET A 225 -3.71 -6.10 1.69
N THR A 226 -3.09 -7.14 2.24
CA THR A 226 -2.28 -7.10 3.48
C THR A 226 -1.00 -6.25 3.38
N VAL A 227 -0.65 -5.78 2.18
CA VAL A 227 0.56 -5.01 1.93
C VAL A 227 0.40 -3.55 2.37
N PRO A 228 1.48 -2.89 2.84
CA PRO A 228 1.36 -1.57 3.47
C PRO A 228 0.83 -0.49 2.53
N CYS A 229 1.11 -0.55 1.22
CA CYS A 229 0.59 0.46 0.28
C CYS A 229 -0.94 0.51 0.24
N CYS A 230 -1.64 -0.60 0.50
CA CYS A 230 -3.10 -0.62 0.45
C CYS A 230 -3.76 0.03 1.70
N SER A 231 -3.00 0.29 2.77
CA SER A 231 -3.47 1.12 3.90
C SER A 231 -3.83 2.54 3.44
N GLY A 232 -3.08 3.08 2.47
CA GLY A 232 -3.33 4.39 1.88
C GLY A 232 -4.69 4.48 1.20
N LEU A 233 -5.12 3.42 0.51
CA LEU A 233 -6.44 3.37 -0.12
C LEU A 233 -7.54 3.42 0.94
N TYR A 234 -7.39 2.65 2.02
CA TYR A 234 -8.36 2.65 3.11
C TYR A 234 -8.51 4.04 3.74
N ARG A 235 -7.39 4.74 3.98
CA ARG A 235 -7.41 6.13 4.49
C ARG A 235 -8.07 7.11 3.53
N ILE A 236 -7.78 7.02 2.24
CA ILE A 236 -8.41 7.87 1.22
C ILE A 236 -9.94 7.72 1.29
N VAL A 237 -10.43 6.48 1.41
CA VAL A 237 -11.87 6.23 1.52
C VAL A 237 -12.44 6.69 2.86
N GLU A 238 -11.72 6.48 3.97
CA GLU A 238 -12.13 6.93 5.30
C GLU A 238 -12.28 8.46 5.36
N GLN A 239 -11.29 9.20 4.85
CA GLN A 239 -11.35 10.66 4.71
C GLN A 239 -12.47 11.10 3.77
N ALA A 240 -12.72 10.35 2.68
CA ALA A 240 -13.81 10.65 1.77
C ALA A 240 -15.18 10.50 2.43
N VAL A 241 -15.37 9.47 3.27
CA VAL A 241 -16.60 9.28 4.05
C VAL A 241 -16.78 10.43 5.03
N GLU A 242 -15.74 10.78 5.82
CA GLU A 242 -15.80 11.90 6.75
C GLU A 242 -16.18 13.21 6.04
N ARG A 243 -15.49 13.51 4.92
CA ARG A 243 -15.72 14.71 4.12
C ARG A 243 -17.06 14.72 3.38
N SER A 244 -17.63 13.56 3.07
CA SER A 244 -18.95 13.47 2.43
C SER A 244 -20.08 13.95 3.33
N GLY A 245 -19.91 13.89 4.66
CA GLY A 245 -20.95 14.15 5.66
C GLY A 245 -22.02 13.06 5.75
N THR A 246 -21.91 12.00 4.94
CA THR A 246 -22.86 10.88 4.92
C THR A 246 -22.52 9.86 6.00
N LYS A 247 -23.51 9.44 6.78
CA LYS A 247 -23.37 8.35 7.75
C LYS A 247 -23.48 7.00 7.05
N ILE A 248 -22.36 6.51 6.52
CA ILE A 248 -22.26 5.17 5.91
C ILE A 248 -21.26 4.30 6.66
N ALA A 249 -21.62 3.05 6.90
CA ALA A 249 -20.73 2.09 7.56
C ALA A 249 -19.67 1.59 6.57
N LEU A 250 -18.40 1.77 6.93
CA LEU A 250 -17.26 1.24 6.19
C LEU A 250 -17.00 -0.21 6.56
N GLN A 251 -17.00 -1.09 5.56
CA GLN A 251 -16.64 -2.50 5.74
C GLN A 251 -15.27 -2.77 5.13
N LYS A 252 -14.28 -3.05 5.97
CA LYS A 252 -12.94 -3.45 5.52
C LYS A 252 -12.92 -4.94 5.16
N ARG A 253 -12.33 -5.27 4.01
CA ARG A 253 -12.01 -6.64 3.59
C ARG A 253 -10.53 -6.68 3.25
N VAL A 254 -9.80 -7.61 3.85
CA VAL A 254 -8.36 -7.73 3.68
C VAL A 254 -8.04 -9.02 2.96
N VAL A 255 -7.29 -8.92 1.86
CA VAL A 255 -6.85 -10.05 1.04
C VAL A 255 -5.36 -10.29 1.29
N HIS A 256 -5.01 -11.51 1.64
CA HIS A 256 -3.63 -11.94 1.84
C HIS A 256 -2.92 -12.13 0.50
N ILE A 257 -1.59 -12.05 0.52
CA ILE A 257 -0.77 -12.29 -0.68
C ILE A 257 -0.96 -13.69 -1.28
N ASP A 258 -1.38 -14.66 -0.45
CA ASP A 258 -1.69 -16.04 -0.86
C ASP A 258 -3.10 -16.20 -1.46
N GLY A 259 -3.84 -15.09 -1.65
CA GLY A 259 -5.17 -15.09 -2.25
C GLY A 259 -6.30 -15.45 -1.30
N LYS A 260 -6.05 -15.57 0.02
CA LYS A 260 -7.10 -15.81 1.02
C LYS A 260 -7.67 -14.51 1.57
N LEU A 261 -8.97 -14.51 1.87
CA LEU A 261 -9.60 -13.46 2.65
C LEU A 261 -9.23 -13.60 4.13
N ALA A 262 -8.80 -12.51 4.76
CA ALA A 262 -8.59 -12.45 6.19
C ALA A 262 -9.92 -12.69 6.91
N ALA A 263 -9.87 -13.46 8.00
CA ALA A 263 -11.01 -13.76 8.86
C ALA A 263 -11.55 -12.52 9.58
#